data_AF-A0A5S4T6G3-F1
#
_entry.id   AF-A0A5S4T6G3-F1
#
_cell.length_a   1.000
_cell.length_b   1.000
_cell.length_c   1.000
_cell.angle_alpha   90.00
_cell.angle_beta   90.00
_cell.angle_gamma   90.00
#
_symmetry.space_group_name_H-M   'P 1'
#
loop_
_entity.id
_entity.type
_entity.pdbx_description
1 polymer ?
#
loop_
_entity_poly.entity_id
_entity_poly.type
_entity_poly.pdbx_seq_one_letter_code
_entity_poly.pdbx_strand_id
1 'polypeptide(L)'
;LAPSIAEHWGWQAVFGCLLIPMLMVLAYYAFAAKDAPGERKPISLKAYGTLLKDSDTRWFMFFYFITFGGFVGLANALPLYFTVQYHVSGVAAGMLVALVVAFGSGFRPVGGMIADRIGGIRSLSILFG
;
A
#
# COMPACT_ATOMS: atom_id res chain seq x y z
N LEU A 1 15.61 7.78 -2.26
CA LEU A 1 16.21 8.12 -0.96
C LEU A 1 16.90 6.93 -0.32
N ALA A 2 16.16 5.86 0.05
CA ALA A 2 16.76 4.70 0.71
C ALA A 2 17.95 4.04 -0.03
N PRO A 3 17.91 3.80 -1.36
CA PRO A 3 19.05 3.16 -2.05
C PRO A 3 20.32 4.03 -2.07
N SER A 4 20.18 5.35 -2.25
CA SER A 4 21.31 6.29 -2.28
C SER A 4 21.93 6.50 -0.89
N ILE A 5 21.11 6.55 0.16
CA ILE A 5 21.59 6.62 1.55
C ILE A 5 22.31 5.32 1.93
N ALA A 6 21.80 4.17 1.50
CA ALA A 6 22.44 2.87 1.75
C ALA A 6 23.83 2.79 1.12
N GLU A 7 24.00 3.33 -0.09
CA GLU A 7 25.28 3.30 -0.81
C GLU A 7 26.35 4.18 -0.16
N HIS A 8 25.98 5.37 0.34
CA HIS A 8 26.94 6.30 0.95
C HIS A 8 27.19 6.06 2.44
N TRP A 9 26.15 5.71 3.20
CA TRP A 9 26.19 5.67 4.68
C TRP A 9 25.71 4.35 5.28
N GLY A 10 25.44 3.34 4.44
CA GLY A 10 24.98 2.03 4.88
C GLY A 10 23.52 1.97 5.31
N TRP A 11 23.03 0.76 5.52
CA TRP A 11 21.62 0.51 5.86
C TRP A 11 21.22 1.06 7.23
N GLN A 12 22.15 1.16 8.18
CA GLN A 12 21.88 1.74 9.51
C GLN A 12 21.43 3.21 9.40
N ALA A 13 22.06 4.00 8.52
CA ALA A 13 21.69 5.38 8.27
C ALA A 13 20.31 5.50 7.59
N VAL A 14 19.96 4.55 6.70
CA VAL A 14 18.61 4.49 6.08
C VAL A 14 17.54 4.32 7.15
N PHE A 15 17.69 3.33 8.03
CA PHE A 15 16.72 3.09 9.10
C PHE A 15 16.64 4.28 10.07
N GLY A 16 17.78 4.86 10.46
CA GLY A 16 17.84 6.07 11.29
C GLY A 16 17.10 7.24 10.65
N CYS A 17 17.33 7.49 9.35
CA CYS A 17 16.66 8.55 8.61
C CYS A 17 15.15 8.31 8.49
N LEU A 18 14.71 7.08 8.25
CA LEU A 18 13.29 6.72 8.16
C LEU A 18 12.57 6.76 9.51
N LEU A 19 13.29 6.55 10.63
CA LEU A 19 12.73 6.66 11.98
C LEU A 19 12.32 8.10 12.34
N ILE A 20 13.06 9.11 11.85
CA ILE A 20 12.76 10.51 12.16
C ILE A 20 11.33 10.91 11.72
N PRO A 21 10.91 10.78 10.45
CA PRO A 21 9.54 11.09 10.05
C PRO A 21 8.51 10.18 10.70
N MET A 22 8.85 8.91 10.95
CA MET A 22 7.94 7.99 11.66
C MET A 22 7.65 8.49 13.08
N LEU A 23 8.67 8.92 13.83
CA LEU A 23 8.51 9.48 15.16
C LEU A 23 7.79 10.83 15.14
N MET A 24 8.04 11.68 14.13
CA MET A 24 7.30 12.94 13.97
C MET A 24 5.81 12.70 13.74
N VAL A 25 5.45 11.75 12.87
CA VAL A 25 4.04 11.38 12.62
C VAL A 25 3.42 10.77 13.88
N LEU A 26 4.15 9.91 14.59
CA LEU A 26 3.68 9.34 15.85
C LEU A 26 3.45 10.40 16.92
N ALA A 27 4.38 11.34 17.09
CA ALA A 27 4.24 12.45 18.02
C ALA A 27 3.03 13.31 17.65
N TYR A 28 2.90 13.70 16.38
CA TYR A 28 1.73 14.44 15.91
C TYR A 28 0.42 13.67 16.19
N TYR A 29 0.36 12.38 15.85
CA TYR A 29 -0.80 11.54 16.10
C TYR A 29 -1.14 11.47 17.60
N ALA A 30 -0.15 11.33 18.48
CA ALA A 30 -0.37 11.28 19.92
C ALA A 30 -1.04 12.56 20.48
N PHE A 31 -0.76 13.73 19.88
CA PHE A 31 -1.38 15.00 20.28
C PHE A 31 -2.66 15.34 19.51
N ALA A 32 -2.78 14.90 18.26
CA ALA A 32 -3.87 15.28 17.36
C ALA A 32 -5.00 14.24 17.29
N ALA A 33 -4.73 12.98 17.66
CA ALA A 33 -5.73 11.93 17.66
C ALA A 33 -6.77 12.23 18.74
N LYS A 34 -8.01 12.45 18.30
CA LYS A 34 -9.18 12.52 19.17
C LYS A 34 -9.87 11.18 19.14
N ASP A 35 -10.25 10.68 20.30
CA ASP A 35 -11.09 9.50 20.39
C ASP A 35 -12.42 9.75 19.67
N ALA A 36 -12.86 8.76 18.89
CA ALA A 36 -14.14 8.84 18.20
C ALA A 36 -15.27 8.91 19.24
N PRO A 37 -16.22 9.85 19.11
CA PRO A 37 -17.35 9.93 20.02
C PRO A 37 -18.26 8.70 19.84
N GLY A 38 -18.36 7.87 20.88
CA GLY A 38 -19.24 6.71 20.93
C GLY A 38 -18.68 5.54 21.74
N GLU A 39 -19.57 4.73 22.32
CA GLU A 39 -19.18 3.47 22.97
C GLU A 39 -18.63 2.49 21.92
N ARG A 40 -17.39 2.06 22.13
CA ARG A 40 -16.73 1.03 21.32
C ARG A 40 -17.38 -0.32 21.64
N LYS A 41 -18.34 -0.77 20.82
CA LYS A 41 -18.87 -2.13 20.95
C LYS A 41 -17.76 -3.15 20.64
N PRO A 42 -17.40 -4.04 21.58
CA PRO A 42 -16.38 -5.04 21.32
C PRO A 42 -16.87 -6.00 20.23
N ILE A 43 -16.16 -6.05 19.10
CA ILE A 43 -16.47 -6.96 18.00
C ILE A 43 -15.94 -8.34 18.37
N SER A 44 -16.82 -9.34 18.43
CA SER A 44 -16.41 -10.72 18.72
C SER A 44 -15.72 -11.37 17.53
N LEU A 45 -14.79 -12.31 17.78
CA LEU A 45 -14.17 -13.13 16.73
C LEU A 45 -15.20 -13.89 15.87
N LYS A 46 -16.35 -14.27 16.45
CA LYS A 46 -17.46 -14.88 15.73
C LYS A 46 -18.06 -13.94 14.67
N ALA A 47 -18.12 -12.63 14.95
CA ALA A 47 -18.65 -11.65 14.00
C ALA A 47 -17.77 -11.53 12.75
N TYR A 48 -16.44 -11.61 12.88
CA TYR A 48 -15.52 -11.69 11.74
C TYR A 48 -15.74 -12.98 10.92
N GLY A 49 -15.96 -14.11 11.59
CA GLY A 49 -16.30 -15.36 10.92
C GLY A 49 -17.60 -15.30 10.13
N THR A 50 -18.59 -14.53 10.59
CA THR A 50 -19.85 -14.28 9.85
C THR A 50 -19.61 -13.45 8.60
N LEU A 51 -18.76 -12.42 8.65
CA LEU A 51 -18.37 -11.62 7.47
C LEU A 51 -17.71 -12.46 6.38
N LEU A 52 -16.90 -13.45 6.74
CA LEU A 52 -16.28 -14.34 5.74
C LEU A 52 -17.28 -15.25 5.01
N LYS A 53 -18.49 -15.44 5.56
CA LYS A 53 -19.56 -16.20 4.90
C LYS A 53 -20.36 -15.35 3.92
N ASP A 54 -20.26 -14.03 4.03
CA ASP A 54 -20.91 -13.10 3.12
C ASP A 54 -20.24 -13.18 1.72
N SER A 55 -21.06 -13.29 0.69
CA SER A 55 -20.60 -13.50 -0.69
C SER A 55 -19.88 -12.26 -1.23
N ASP A 56 -20.42 -11.08 -0.96
CA ASP A 56 -19.87 -9.81 -1.45
C ASP A 56 -18.52 -9.52 -0.79
N THR A 57 -18.40 -9.80 0.51
CA THR A 57 -17.13 -9.70 1.26
C THR A 57 -16.05 -10.59 0.67
N ARG A 58 -16.38 -11.85 0.32
CA ARG A 58 -15.43 -12.78 -0.29
C ARG A 58 -14.94 -12.31 -1.66
N TRP A 59 -15.86 -11.83 -2.51
CA TRP A 59 -15.51 -11.27 -3.81
C TRP A 59 -14.68 -10.00 -3.68
N PHE A 60 -15.03 -9.12 -2.75
CA PHE A 60 -14.25 -7.92 -2.46
C PHE A 60 -12.82 -8.28 -2.03
N MET A 61 -12.65 -9.21 -1.09
CA MET A 61 -11.33 -9.69 -0.66
C MET A 61 -10.53 -10.30 -1.82
N PHE A 62 -11.18 -11.09 -2.68
CA PHE A 62 -10.55 -11.70 -3.85
C PHE A 62 -10.03 -10.65 -4.84
N PHE A 63 -10.88 -9.70 -5.25
CA PHE A 63 -10.44 -8.66 -6.18
C PHE A 63 -9.42 -7.71 -5.54
N TYR A 64 -9.53 -7.44 -4.24
CA TYR A 64 -8.52 -6.69 -3.51
C TYR A 64 -7.17 -7.42 -3.50
N PHE A 65 -7.17 -8.73 -3.26
CA PHE A 65 -5.96 -9.55 -3.32
C PHE A 65 -5.30 -9.49 -4.69
N ILE A 66 -6.07 -9.60 -5.78
CA ILE A 66 -5.52 -9.54 -7.14
C ILE A 66 -4.99 -8.14 -7.46
N THR A 67 -5.77 -7.09 -7.22
CA THR A 67 -5.39 -5.71 -7.57
C THR A 67 -4.21 -5.22 -6.73
N PHE A 68 -4.36 -5.24 -5.41
CA PHE A 68 -3.37 -4.72 -4.49
C PHE A 68 -2.19 -5.68 -4.34
N GLY A 69 -2.45 -6.99 -4.20
CA GLY A 69 -1.39 -8.00 -4.12
C GLY A 69 -0.59 -8.08 -5.42
N GLY A 70 -1.23 -7.93 -6.59
CA GLY A 70 -0.53 -7.82 -7.87
C GLY A 70 0.37 -6.59 -7.95
N PHE A 71 -0.12 -5.43 -7.51
CA PHE A 71 0.69 -4.20 -7.42
C PHE A 71 1.90 -4.36 -6.51
N VAL A 72 1.72 -4.94 -5.31
CA VAL A 72 2.81 -5.19 -4.36
C VAL A 72 3.80 -6.22 -4.90
N GLY A 73 3.29 -7.29 -5.52
CA GLY A 73 4.10 -8.33 -6.15
C GLY A 73 4.98 -7.78 -7.27
N LEU A 74 4.40 -6.94 -8.14
CA LEU A 74 5.14 -6.26 -9.20
C LEU A 74 6.19 -5.30 -8.63
N ALA A 75 5.81 -4.47 -7.65
CA ALA A 75 6.73 -3.54 -7.01
C ALA A 75 7.93 -4.24 -6.35
N ASN A 76 7.74 -5.45 -5.85
CA ASN A 76 8.80 -6.28 -5.27
C ASN A 76 9.66 -7.00 -6.32
N ALA A 77 9.07 -7.39 -7.46
CA ALA A 77 9.80 -8.08 -8.53
C ALA A 77 10.61 -7.13 -9.44
N LEU A 78 10.14 -5.89 -9.64
CA LEU A 78 10.76 -4.92 -10.55
C LEU A 78 12.23 -4.57 -10.22
N PRO A 79 12.64 -4.38 -8.94
CA PRO A 79 14.05 -4.12 -8.64
C PRO A 79 14.96 -5.23 -9.15
N LEU A 80 14.56 -6.50 -8.93
CA LEU A 80 15.31 -7.67 -9.39
C LEU A 80 15.28 -7.79 -10.92
N TYR A 81 14.13 -7.52 -11.54
CA TYR A 81 14.00 -7.54 -13.00
C TYR A 81 14.94 -6.53 -13.65
N PHE A 82 14.99 -5.29 -13.16
CA PHE A 82 15.88 -4.27 -13.71
C PHE A 82 17.36 -4.59 -13.48
N THR A 83 17.74 -5.10 -12.30
CA THR A 83 19.14 -5.44 -12.04
C THR A 83 19.61 -6.67 -12.83
N VAL A 84 18.77 -7.69 -13.01
CA VAL A 84 19.16 -8.95 -13.68
C VAL A 84 19.06 -8.83 -15.21
N GLN A 85 17.99 -8.25 -15.74
CA GLN A 85 17.75 -8.21 -17.19
C GLN A 85 18.35 -6.98 -17.86
N TYR A 86 18.33 -5.83 -17.18
CA TYR A 86 18.84 -4.57 -17.74
C TYR A 86 20.21 -4.18 -17.18
N HIS A 87 20.77 -4.97 -16.27
CA HIS A 87 22.08 -4.75 -15.65
C HIS A 87 22.26 -3.34 -15.07
N VAL A 88 21.17 -2.67 -14.70
CA VAL A 88 21.23 -1.34 -14.08
C VAL A 88 21.66 -1.45 -12.62
N SER A 89 22.31 -0.42 -12.11
CA SER A 89 22.74 -0.37 -10.71
C SER A 89 21.54 -0.46 -9.76
N GLY A 90 21.76 -0.96 -8.54
CA GLY A 90 20.69 -1.09 -7.53
C GLY A 90 19.99 0.23 -7.21
N VAL A 91 20.72 1.36 -7.27
CA VAL A 91 20.15 2.69 -7.07
C VAL A 91 19.26 3.10 -8.24
N ALA A 92 19.72 2.91 -9.48
CA ALA A 92 18.92 3.21 -10.67
C ALA A 92 17.66 2.33 -10.72
N ALA A 93 17.79 1.03 -10.45
CA ALA A 93 16.66 0.11 -10.35
C ALA A 93 15.65 0.58 -9.28
N GLY A 94 16.12 0.95 -8.09
CA GLY A 94 15.27 1.48 -7.03
C GLY A 94 14.55 2.78 -7.40
N MET A 95 15.20 3.68 -8.15
CA MET A 95 14.57 4.90 -8.65
C MET A 95 13.49 4.63 -9.69
N LEU A 96 13.75 3.72 -10.65
CA LEU A 96 12.77 3.31 -11.65
C LEU A 96 11.54 2.68 -11.01
N VAL A 97 11.74 1.80 -10.03
CA VAL A 97 10.66 1.19 -9.24
C VAL A 97 9.88 2.26 -8.49
N ALA A 98 10.56 3.21 -7.85
CA ALA A 98 9.90 4.30 -7.14
C ALA A 98 9.02 5.14 -8.07
N LEU A 99 9.46 5.43 -9.29
CA LEU A 99 8.65 6.12 -10.30
C LEU A 99 7.42 5.30 -10.69
N VAL A 100 7.59 4.02 -11.05
CA VAL A 100 6.48 3.14 -11.44
C VAL A 100 5.44 3.02 -10.31
N VAL A 101 5.88 2.81 -9.08
CA VAL A 101 5.03 2.71 -7.89
C VAL A 101 4.35 4.05 -7.58
N ALA A 102 5.05 5.18 -7.76
CA ALA A 102 4.47 6.51 -7.55
C ALA A 102 3.37 6.81 -8.57
N PHE A 103 3.60 6.53 -9.85
CA PHE A 103 2.57 6.65 -10.88
C PHE A 103 1.38 5.74 -10.59
N GLY A 104 1.61 4.45 -10.34
CA GLY A 104 0.53 3.51 -10.01
C GLY A 104 -0.27 3.91 -8.77
N SER A 105 0.40 4.44 -7.73
CA SER A 105 -0.26 4.96 -6.53
C SER A 105 -1.00 6.28 -6.79
N GLY A 106 -0.50 7.11 -7.70
CA GLY A 106 -1.10 8.37 -8.10
C GLY A 106 -2.44 8.22 -8.81
N PHE A 107 -2.74 7.04 -9.37
CA PHE A 107 -4.07 6.74 -9.92
C PHE A 107 -5.13 6.44 -8.86
N ARG A 108 -4.77 6.28 -7.58
CA ARG A 108 -5.73 5.96 -6.50
C ARG A 108 -6.84 7.01 -6.32
N PRO A 109 -6.58 8.34 -6.34
CA PRO A 109 -7.65 9.33 -6.25
C PRO A 109 -8.64 9.22 -7.41
N VAL A 110 -8.15 8.90 -8.63
CA VAL A 110 -9.01 8.69 -9.80
C VAL A 110 -9.89 7.45 -9.61
N GLY A 111 -9.30 6.34 -9.17
CA GLY A 111 -10.05 5.13 -8.82
C GLY A 111 -11.09 5.37 -7.72
N GLY A 112 -10.75 6.17 -6.70
CA GLY A 112 -11.65 6.59 -5.64
C GLY A 112 -12.84 7.39 -6.17
N MET A 113 -12.59 8.42 -7.00
CA MET A 113 -13.66 9.23 -7.61
C MET A 113 -14.62 8.39 -8.47
N ILE A 114 -14.12 7.36 -9.13
CA ILE A 114 -14.95 6.42 -9.91
C ILE A 114 -15.76 5.54 -8.94
N ALA A 115 -15.10 4.93 -7.95
CA ALA A 115 -15.75 4.06 -6.97
C ALA A 115 -16.85 4.78 -6.17
N ASP A 116 -16.65 6.05 -5.84
CA ASP A 116 -17.63 6.89 -5.13
C ASP A 116 -18.91 7.13 -5.97
N ARG A 117 -18.82 7.07 -7.30
CA ARG A 117 -19.96 7.31 -8.20
C ARG A 117 -20.71 6.04 -8.61
N ILE A 118 -20.00 4.94 -8.84
CA ILE A 118 -20.60 3.69 -9.38
C ILE A 118 -20.61 2.52 -8.40
N GLY A 119 -19.98 2.67 -7.23
CA GLY A 119 -19.84 1.65 -6.20
C GLY A 119 -18.58 0.80 -6.39
N GLY A 120 -17.88 0.48 -5.30
CA GLY A 120 -16.60 -0.23 -5.33
C GLY A 120 -16.67 -1.59 -6.01
N ILE A 121 -17.64 -2.44 -5.63
CA ILE A 121 -17.78 -3.79 -6.22
C ILE A 121 -18.07 -3.71 -7.71
N ARG A 122 -18.98 -2.83 -8.16
CA ARG A 122 -19.27 -2.63 -9.59
C ARG A 122 -18.07 -2.11 -10.37
N SER A 123 -17.31 -1.18 -9.79
CA SER A 123 -16.08 -0.66 -10.40
C SER A 123 -15.06 -1.77 -10.62
N LEU A 124 -14.88 -2.64 -9.63
CA LEU A 124 -13.96 -3.78 -9.73
C LEU A 124 -14.49 -4.81 -10.74
N SER A 125 -15.79 -5.11 -10.76
CA SER A 125 -16.38 -6.02 -11.75
C SER A 125 -16.28 -5.52 -13.19
N ILE A 126 -16.33 -4.20 -13.44
CA ILE A 126 -16.12 -3.63 -14.79
C ILE A 126 -14.65 -3.71 -15.23
N LEU A 127 -13.71 -3.63 -14.28
CA LEU A 127 -12.28 -3.74 -14.58
C LEU A 127 -11.86 -5.17 -14.92
N PHE A 128 -12.51 -6.16 -14.29
CA PHE A 128 -12.16 -7.58 -14.40
C PHE A 128 -13.11 -8.41 -15.28
N GLY A 129 -14.25 -7.85 -15.70
CA GLY A 129 -15.22 -8.46 -16.60
C GLY A 129 -15.00 -8.02 -18.05
#